data_AF-A0A9P7NF37-F1
#
_entry.id   AF-A0A9P7NF37-F1
#
_cell.length_a   1.000
_cell.length_b   1.000
_cell.length_c   1.000
_cell.angle_alpha   90.00
_cell.angle_beta   90.00
_cell.angle_gamma   90.00
#
_symmetry.space_group_name_H-M   'P 1'
#
loop_
_entity.id
_entity.type
_entity.pdbx_description
1 polymer ?
#
loop_
_entity_poly.entity_id
_entity_poly.type
_entity_poly.pdbx_seq_one_letter_code
_entity_poly.pdbx_strand_id
1 'polypeptide(L)'
;MPCPKAEYSRREKHQTSSANAAMQEHSRLLKRQVDHHVLCQESLLTGSFLGLDAQRRQQALVMAEPEFKKTSLNTVNRYRNRGVYDYKTVHDVIDKSPLLHISFSPSPSGSESSGDGESRYPVILPMMGCTGEFHNHGHDSAHQEPRDIYLHGYITSRLMRLASTYESHAPENGMPVCVAATLLDGVVLALTPNHHSCNYRSVVVYGRAHVVTDEAERKWAMELIMDNMVPGRWAATRYPSEAEQRRTGILRVEIDSASAKVRAGTTGEDRADLKDEEMRRRVWAGVVPAYLVWGEPVPAPTNLMEPTPRYIEEWRTRETREAEKYAHAAAK
;
A
#
# COMPACT_ATOMS: atom_id res chain seq x y z
N MET A 1 -17.88 -59.39 26.76
CA MET A 1 -17.17 -58.20 26.24
C MET A 1 -17.17 -58.27 24.71
N PRO A 2 -17.81 -57.34 23.98
CA PRO A 2 -17.74 -57.33 22.52
C PRO A 2 -16.50 -56.59 22.01
N CYS A 3 -16.01 -57.01 20.84
CA CYS A 3 -14.72 -56.66 20.24
C CYS A 3 -14.70 -55.22 19.64
N PRO A 4 -13.65 -54.39 19.88
CA PRO A 4 -13.59 -52.98 19.44
C PRO A 4 -13.46 -52.75 17.93
N LYS A 5 -13.25 -53.78 17.12
CA LYS A 5 -12.92 -53.63 15.68
C LYS A 5 -14.13 -53.28 14.80
N ALA A 6 -15.37 -53.49 15.28
CA ALA A 6 -16.57 -53.26 14.49
C ALA A 6 -17.02 -51.78 14.43
N GLU A 7 -16.74 -50.99 15.47
CA GLU A 7 -17.15 -49.58 15.53
C GLU A 7 -16.22 -48.65 14.74
N TYR A 8 -14.93 -48.97 14.65
CA TYR A 8 -13.96 -48.19 13.88
C TYR A 8 -14.24 -48.25 12.36
N SER A 9 -14.56 -49.45 11.83
CA SER A 9 -14.87 -49.65 10.41
C SER A 9 -16.18 -48.99 9.95
N ARG A 10 -17.16 -48.81 10.85
CA ARG A 10 -18.40 -48.08 10.53
C ARG A 10 -18.19 -46.56 10.47
N ARG A 11 -17.33 -46.00 11.32
CA ARG A 11 -17.02 -44.55 11.33
C ARG A 11 -16.23 -44.11 10.10
N GLU A 12 -15.23 -44.89 9.67
CA GLU A 12 -14.48 -44.59 8.43
C GLU A 12 -15.37 -44.66 7.19
N LYS A 13 -16.23 -45.69 7.06
CA LYS A 13 -17.17 -45.80 5.94
C LYS A 13 -18.16 -44.64 5.87
N HIS A 14 -18.64 -44.14 7.02
CA HIS A 14 -19.53 -42.97 7.05
C HIS A 14 -18.82 -41.66 6.68
N GLN A 15 -17.57 -41.45 7.13
CA GLN A 15 -16.79 -40.28 6.76
C GLN A 15 -16.41 -40.26 5.27
N THR A 16 -16.02 -41.41 4.71
CA THR A 16 -15.73 -41.51 3.26
C THR A 16 -16.98 -41.33 2.39
N SER A 17 -18.15 -41.81 2.87
CA SER A 17 -19.43 -41.61 2.18
C SER A 17 -19.87 -40.15 2.20
N SER A 18 -19.66 -39.45 3.32
CA SER A 18 -20.00 -38.02 3.46
C SER A 18 -19.08 -37.13 2.61
N ALA A 19 -17.78 -37.45 2.54
CA ALA A 19 -16.82 -36.72 1.72
C ALA A 19 -17.09 -36.88 0.21
N ASN A 20 -17.47 -38.09 -0.23
CA ASN A 20 -17.84 -38.33 -1.62
C ASN A 20 -19.15 -37.65 -2.03
N ALA A 21 -20.13 -37.56 -1.11
CA ALA A 21 -21.36 -36.80 -1.34
C ALA A 21 -21.09 -35.29 -1.50
N ALA A 22 -20.25 -34.72 -0.63
CA ALA A 22 -19.87 -33.30 -0.70
C ALA A 22 -19.08 -32.96 -1.98
N MET A 23 -18.21 -33.86 -2.44
CA MET A 23 -17.49 -33.69 -3.72
C MET A 23 -18.41 -33.74 -4.94
N GLN A 24 -19.41 -34.63 -4.93
CA GLN A 24 -20.40 -34.72 -6.00
C GLN A 24 -21.34 -33.50 -6.03
N GLU A 25 -21.66 -32.93 -4.86
CA GLU A 25 -22.47 -31.71 -4.76
C GLU A 25 -21.68 -30.48 -5.22
N HIS A 26 -20.40 -30.36 -4.86
CA HIS A 26 -19.50 -29.31 -5.35
C HIS A 26 -19.28 -29.41 -6.87
N SER A 27 -19.14 -30.62 -7.42
CA SER A 27 -19.03 -30.83 -8.87
C SER A 27 -20.33 -30.47 -9.62
N ARG A 28 -21.51 -30.73 -9.03
CA ARG A 28 -22.80 -30.29 -9.59
C ARG A 28 -22.99 -28.78 -9.53
N LEU A 29 -22.50 -28.12 -8.48
CA LEU A 29 -22.51 -26.66 -8.34
C LEU A 29 -21.58 -26.00 -9.36
N LEU A 30 -20.37 -26.51 -9.54
CA LEU A 30 -19.44 -26.07 -10.58
C LEU A 30 -20.00 -26.27 -11.99
N LYS A 31 -20.67 -27.40 -12.24
CA LYS A 31 -21.30 -27.66 -13.54
C LYS A 31 -22.47 -26.71 -13.82
N ARG A 32 -23.30 -26.40 -12.81
CA ARG A 32 -24.34 -25.35 -12.91
C ARG A 32 -23.76 -23.95 -13.13
N GLN A 33 -22.61 -23.65 -12.55
CA GLN A 33 -21.91 -22.37 -12.72
C GLN A 33 -21.32 -22.22 -14.13
N VAL A 34 -20.78 -23.31 -14.69
CA VAL A 34 -20.29 -23.36 -16.08
C VAL A 34 -21.45 -23.32 -17.08
N ASP A 35 -22.54 -24.04 -16.84
CA ASP A 35 -23.73 -24.03 -17.70
C ASP A 35 -24.42 -22.64 -17.69
N HIS A 36 -24.44 -21.94 -16.56
CA HIS A 36 -24.91 -20.54 -16.47
C HIS A 36 -23.99 -19.58 -17.23
N HIS A 37 -22.69 -19.88 -17.32
CA HIS A 37 -21.73 -19.07 -18.08
C HIS A 37 -21.84 -19.30 -19.60
N VAL A 38 -22.15 -20.53 -20.01
CA VAL A 38 -22.37 -20.92 -21.42
C VAL A 38 -23.73 -20.42 -21.94
N LEU A 39 -24.80 -20.51 -21.14
CA LEU A 39 -26.12 -19.95 -21.51
C LEU A 39 -26.09 -18.42 -21.62
N CYS A 40 -25.25 -17.74 -20.82
CA CYS A 40 -25.04 -16.30 -20.92
C CYS A 40 -24.18 -15.90 -22.14
N GLN A 41 -23.40 -16.84 -22.71
CA GLN A 41 -22.65 -16.63 -23.96
C GLN A 41 -23.48 -16.90 -25.21
N GLU A 42 -24.41 -17.86 -25.18
CA GLU A 42 -25.30 -18.13 -26.33
C GLU A 42 -26.39 -17.07 -26.51
N SER A 43 -26.87 -16.43 -25.42
CA SER A 43 -27.81 -15.30 -25.54
C SER A 43 -27.19 -14.02 -26.12
N LEU A 44 -25.84 -13.92 -26.16
CA LEU A 44 -25.11 -12.78 -26.72
C LEU A 44 -24.97 -12.83 -28.24
N LEU A 45 -25.33 -13.93 -28.90
CA LEU A 45 -25.14 -14.11 -30.35
C LEU A 45 -26.38 -13.79 -31.20
N THR A 46 -27.54 -13.46 -30.60
CA THR A 46 -28.79 -13.25 -31.37
C THR A 46 -29.60 -12.00 -31.02
N GLY A 47 -29.09 -11.04 -30.23
CA GLY A 47 -29.89 -9.90 -29.75
C GLY A 47 -29.25 -8.52 -29.94
N SER A 48 -29.78 -7.74 -30.90
CA SER A 48 -29.71 -6.28 -31.09
C SER A 48 -28.50 -5.52 -30.48
N PHE A 49 -27.54 -5.17 -31.35
CA PHE A 49 -26.27 -4.49 -31.08
C PHE A 49 -26.33 -3.06 -30.47
N LEU A 50 -27.50 -2.47 -30.22
CA LEU A 50 -27.61 -1.06 -29.79
C LEU A 50 -27.99 -0.86 -28.31
N GLY A 51 -28.48 -1.89 -27.60
CA GLY A 51 -28.92 -1.78 -26.20
C GLY A 51 -27.90 -2.27 -25.15
N LEU A 52 -27.03 -3.22 -25.51
CA LEU A 52 -26.04 -3.83 -24.61
C LEU A 52 -24.90 -2.88 -24.24
N ASP A 53 -24.53 -1.95 -25.13
CA ASP A 53 -23.50 -0.93 -24.85
C ASP A 53 -23.99 0.14 -23.86
N ALA A 54 -25.29 0.47 -23.88
CA ALA A 54 -25.87 1.39 -22.92
C ALA A 54 -25.95 0.76 -21.53
N GLN A 55 -26.36 -0.51 -21.42
CA GLN A 55 -26.37 -1.25 -20.14
C GLN A 55 -24.96 -1.55 -19.62
N ARG A 56 -23.98 -1.87 -20.47
CA ARG A 56 -22.57 -2.00 -20.05
C ARG A 56 -21.96 -0.68 -19.62
N ARG A 57 -22.29 0.44 -20.28
CA ARG A 57 -21.89 1.78 -19.82
C ARG A 57 -22.60 2.17 -18.53
N GLN A 58 -23.87 1.81 -18.36
CA GLN A 58 -24.62 2.06 -17.12
C GLN A 58 -24.09 1.20 -15.95
N GLN A 59 -23.72 -0.07 -16.18
CA GLN A 59 -23.07 -0.94 -15.19
C GLN A 59 -21.61 -0.58 -14.93
N ALA A 60 -20.86 -0.05 -15.91
CA ALA A 60 -19.52 0.50 -15.71
C ALA A 60 -19.55 1.88 -15.03
N LEU A 61 -20.66 2.61 -15.10
CA LEU A 61 -20.95 3.78 -14.27
C LEU A 61 -21.32 3.41 -12.83
N VAL A 62 -21.68 2.14 -12.57
CA VAL A 62 -21.83 1.62 -11.21
C VAL A 62 -20.43 1.25 -10.70
N MET A 63 -19.85 2.21 -9.97
CA MET A 63 -18.62 2.15 -9.17
C MET A 63 -17.29 2.26 -9.94
N ALA A 64 -17.06 3.39 -10.63
CA ALA A 64 -15.68 3.83 -10.82
C ALA A 64 -15.05 4.01 -9.44
N GLU A 65 -13.91 3.35 -9.17
CA GLU A 65 -13.21 3.54 -7.91
C GLU A 65 -12.85 5.04 -7.76
N PRO A 66 -13.11 5.63 -6.59
CA PRO A 66 -12.84 7.04 -6.39
C PRO A 66 -11.34 7.31 -6.49
N GLU A 67 -11.00 8.37 -7.23
CA GLU A 67 -9.62 8.65 -7.66
C GLU A 67 -9.25 10.12 -7.50
N PHE A 68 -7.95 10.37 -7.35
CA PHE A 68 -7.39 11.71 -7.45
C PHE A 68 -7.56 12.24 -8.86
N LYS A 69 -8.12 13.46 -8.98
CA LYS A 69 -8.25 14.13 -10.27
C LYS A 69 -6.88 14.25 -10.93
N LYS A 70 -6.81 13.84 -12.19
CA LYS A 70 -5.59 13.97 -13.01
C LYS A 70 -5.41 15.43 -13.41
N THR A 71 -4.21 15.95 -13.16
CA THR A 71 -3.79 17.31 -13.47
C THR A 71 -2.43 17.27 -14.16
N SER A 72 -1.96 18.41 -14.68
CA SER A 72 -0.59 18.50 -15.21
C SER A 72 0.49 18.19 -14.16
N LEU A 73 0.17 18.35 -12.86
CA LEU A 73 1.09 18.15 -11.75
C LEU A 73 1.33 16.65 -11.45
N ASN A 74 0.28 15.83 -11.42
CA ASN A 74 0.38 14.40 -11.05
C ASN A 74 0.35 13.44 -12.25
N THR A 75 0.20 13.92 -13.48
CA THR A 75 0.10 13.02 -14.65
C THR A 75 1.42 12.28 -14.92
N VAL A 76 1.38 10.95 -14.84
CA VAL A 76 2.50 10.08 -15.24
C VAL A 76 2.68 10.14 -16.76
N ASN A 77 3.75 10.80 -17.22
CA ASN A 77 3.99 11.03 -18.65
C ASN A 77 4.68 9.87 -19.39
N ARG A 78 5.63 9.19 -18.73
CA ARG A 78 6.40 8.07 -19.30
C ARG A 78 5.89 6.73 -18.76
N TYR A 79 5.54 5.82 -19.67
CA TYR A 79 4.81 4.58 -19.37
C TYR A 79 3.45 4.87 -18.73
N ARG A 80 2.61 5.65 -19.43
CA ARG A 80 1.31 6.17 -18.93
C ARG A 80 0.37 5.08 -18.45
N ASN A 81 0.42 3.90 -19.08
CA ASN A 81 -0.36 2.72 -18.70
C ASN A 81 -0.01 2.15 -17.31
N ARG A 82 1.06 2.63 -16.68
CA ARG A 82 1.44 2.29 -15.30
C ARG A 82 0.95 3.32 -14.27
N GLY A 83 0.39 4.44 -14.71
CA GLY A 83 -0.15 5.47 -13.84
C GLY A 83 -1.50 5.04 -13.25
N VAL A 84 -1.59 5.05 -11.93
CA VAL A 84 -2.76 4.64 -11.16
C VAL A 84 -3.11 5.78 -10.20
N TYR A 85 -4.40 6.09 -10.01
CA TYR A 85 -4.83 7.32 -9.34
C TYR A 85 -5.96 7.08 -8.32
N ASP A 86 -6.47 5.86 -8.19
CA ASP A 86 -7.47 5.53 -7.17
C ASP A 86 -6.90 5.74 -5.76
N TYR A 87 -7.77 6.19 -4.85
CA TYR A 87 -7.40 6.44 -3.46
C TYR A 87 -6.81 5.21 -2.79
N LYS A 88 -7.37 4.04 -3.10
CA LYS A 88 -6.95 2.78 -2.50
C LYS A 88 -5.49 2.48 -2.75
N THR A 89 -5.06 2.50 -4.00
CA THR A 89 -3.68 2.19 -4.39
C THR A 89 -2.70 3.23 -3.82
N VAL A 90 -3.07 4.51 -3.83
CA VAL A 90 -2.21 5.56 -3.26
C VAL A 90 -2.05 5.36 -1.75
N HIS A 91 -3.14 5.21 -1.00
CA HIS A 91 -3.11 5.02 0.45
C HIS A 91 -2.40 3.72 0.82
N ASP A 92 -2.71 2.60 0.15
CA ASP A 92 -2.09 1.30 0.43
C ASP A 92 -0.56 1.32 0.28
N VAL A 93 -0.03 2.07 -0.70
CA VAL A 93 1.43 2.16 -0.89
C VAL A 93 2.07 3.03 0.19
N ILE A 94 1.39 4.09 0.64
CA ILE A 94 1.85 4.91 1.78
C ILE A 94 1.88 4.06 3.04
N ASP A 95 0.76 3.40 3.37
CA ASP A 95 0.58 2.68 4.63
C ASP A 95 1.47 1.44 4.74
N LYS A 96 1.75 0.77 3.62
CA LYS A 96 2.69 -0.36 3.55
C LYS A 96 4.16 0.03 3.53
N SER A 97 4.47 1.31 3.34
CA SER A 97 5.86 1.77 3.33
C SER A 97 6.32 2.05 4.76
N PRO A 98 7.40 1.40 5.25
CA PRO A 98 7.89 1.67 6.61
C PRO A 98 8.38 3.11 6.81
N LEU A 99 8.80 3.77 5.73
CA LEU A 99 9.35 5.12 5.74
C LEU A 99 8.89 5.91 4.52
N LEU A 100 8.32 7.08 4.79
CA LEU A 100 7.96 8.07 3.78
C LEU A 100 9.11 9.05 3.59
N HIS A 101 9.29 9.55 2.37
CA HIS A 101 10.29 10.57 2.04
C HIS A 101 9.59 11.90 1.79
N ILE A 102 9.79 12.86 2.68
CA ILE A 102 9.14 14.17 2.63
C ILE A 102 10.12 15.19 2.11
N SER A 103 9.80 15.78 0.97
CA SER A 103 10.55 16.85 0.34
C SER A 103 9.90 18.21 0.59
N PHE A 104 10.69 19.21 0.96
CA PHE A 104 10.24 20.59 1.16
C PHE A 104 11.36 21.59 0.87
N SER A 105 10.97 22.84 0.61
CA SER A 105 11.90 23.94 0.38
C SER A 105 12.15 24.70 1.69
N PRO A 106 13.38 24.71 2.22
CA PRO A 106 13.67 25.38 3.49
C PRO A 106 13.56 26.91 3.45
N SER A 107 13.78 27.51 2.28
CA SER A 107 13.68 28.96 2.04
C SER A 107 12.78 29.21 0.82
N PRO A 108 11.45 29.18 0.99
CA PRO A 108 10.48 29.18 -0.11
C PRO A 108 10.46 30.47 -0.95
N SER A 109 10.96 31.60 -0.40
CA SER A 109 11.00 32.90 -1.08
C SER A 109 12.22 33.09 -1.99
N GLY A 110 13.21 32.18 -1.98
CA GLY A 110 14.44 32.34 -2.75
C GLY A 110 15.25 33.61 -2.42
N SER A 111 14.94 34.31 -1.31
CA SER A 111 15.63 35.54 -0.96
C SER A 111 17.07 35.23 -0.57
N GLU A 112 18.02 35.75 -1.35
CA GLU A 112 19.47 35.59 -1.15
C GLU A 112 20.02 36.25 0.14
N SER A 113 19.15 36.78 1.02
CA SER A 113 19.52 37.73 2.07
C SER A 113 19.30 37.26 3.51
N SER A 114 19.28 35.96 3.81
CA SER A 114 19.42 35.47 5.18
C SER A 114 20.86 35.03 5.39
N GLY A 115 21.64 35.84 6.12
CA GLY A 115 23.06 35.65 6.42
C GLY A 115 23.37 34.47 7.35
N ASP A 116 22.64 33.36 7.21
CA ASP A 116 22.70 32.20 8.10
C ASP A 116 22.65 30.89 7.30
N GLY A 117 23.59 30.69 6.37
CA GLY A 117 23.95 29.37 5.83
C GLY A 117 22.81 28.49 5.28
N GLU A 118 21.65 29.04 4.92
CA GLU A 118 20.49 28.24 4.55
C GLU A 118 20.67 27.65 3.15
N SER A 119 20.61 26.31 3.08
CA SER A 119 20.69 25.55 1.85
C SER A 119 19.59 25.96 0.85
N ARG A 120 19.99 26.29 -0.39
CA ARG A 120 19.07 26.52 -1.53
C ARG A 120 18.49 25.23 -2.11
N TYR A 121 18.90 24.07 -1.60
CA TYR A 121 18.44 22.78 -2.10
C TYR A 121 17.13 22.36 -1.43
N PRO A 122 16.22 21.68 -2.15
CA PRO A 122 15.13 20.97 -1.50
C PRO A 122 15.69 19.96 -0.51
N VAL A 123 15.06 19.86 0.65
CA VAL A 123 15.44 18.93 1.72
C VAL A 123 14.51 17.73 1.65
N ILE A 124 15.06 16.52 1.71
CA ILE A 124 14.29 15.27 1.80
C ILE A 124 14.57 14.63 3.17
N LEU A 125 13.52 14.34 3.93
CA LEU A 125 13.60 13.68 5.23
C LEU A 125 12.86 12.33 5.19
N PRO A 126 13.49 11.22 5.60
CA PRO A 126 12.77 9.99 5.88
C PRO A 126 12.01 10.13 7.20
N MET A 127 10.71 9.84 7.20
CA MET A 127 9.86 9.92 8.40
C MET A 127 8.89 8.74 8.45
N MET A 128 8.52 8.32 9.67
CA MET A 128 7.39 7.39 9.83
C MET A 128 6.09 8.16 9.77
N GLY A 129 5.13 7.60 9.07
CA GLY A 129 3.79 8.14 8.91
C GLY A 129 2.90 7.20 8.12
N CYS A 130 1.63 7.56 8.04
CA CYS A 130 0.60 6.76 7.36
C CYS A 130 -0.58 7.67 6.99
N THR A 131 -1.49 7.14 6.19
CA THR A 131 -2.75 7.82 5.89
C THR A 131 -3.73 7.68 7.05
N GLY A 132 -4.59 8.67 7.21
CA GLY A 132 -5.60 8.68 8.26
C GLY A 132 -6.67 9.73 8.03
N GLU A 133 -7.77 9.61 8.77
CA GLU A 133 -8.89 10.53 8.71
C GLU A 133 -9.42 10.80 10.12
N PHE A 134 -9.08 11.95 10.69
CA PHE A 134 -9.45 12.27 12.07
C PHE A 134 -10.93 12.65 12.23
N HIS A 135 -11.57 13.32 11.27
CA HIS A 135 -12.95 13.79 11.48
C HIS A 135 -14.01 12.71 11.26
N ASN A 136 -13.73 11.69 10.42
CA ASN A 136 -14.66 10.59 10.12
C ASN A 136 -14.15 9.21 10.58
N HIS A 137 -13.22 9.15 11.54
CA HIS A 137 -12.72 7.89 12.07
C HIS A 137 -13.87 7.02 12.61
N GLY A 138 -14.05 5.82 12.06
CA GLY A 138 -15.09 4.86 12.47
C GLY A 138 -16.22 4.62 11.46
N HIS A 139 -16.27 5.35 10.35
CA HIS A 139 -17.10 5.00 9.20
C HIS A 139 -16.41 3.96 8.31
N ASP A 140 -17.15 2.95 7.84
CA ASP A 140 -16.67 1.92 6.91
C ASP A 140 -16.63 2.45 5.46
N SER A 141 -16.00 3.61 5.29
CA SER A 141 -15.82 4.34 4.02
C SER A 141 -14.41 4.16 3.48
N ALA A 142 -13.70 3.09 3.84
CA ALA A 142 -12.30 2.90 3.52
C ALA A 142 -12.02 3.15 2.03
N HIS A 143 -11.22 4.19 1.76
CA HIS A 143 -10.82 4.65 0.43
C HIS A 143 -11.95 5.20 -0.46
N GLN A 144 -13.10 5.60 0.10
CA GLN A 144 -14.15 6.31 -0.66
C GLN A 144 -13.84 7.81 -0.81
N GLU A 145 -13.09 8.36 0.15
CA GLU A 145 -12.64 9.74 0.21
C GLU A 145 -11.11 9.81 0.35
N PRO A 146 -10.48 10.92 -0.08
CA PRO A 146 -9.05 11.11 0.14
C PRO A 146 -8.76 11.23 1.64
N ARG A 147 -7.67 10.59 2.07
CA ARG A 147 -7.17 10.69 3.46
C ARG A 147 -6.02 11.68 3.54
N ASP A 148 -5.77 12.19 4.73
CA ASP A 148 -4.57 12.96 5.01
C ASP A 148 -3.39 12.03 5.36
N ILE A 149 -2.17 12.54 5.27
CA ILE A 149 -0.97 11.82 5.73
C ILE A 149 -0.53 12.39 7.08
N TYR A 150 -0.44 11.56 8.10
CA TYR A 150 0.06 11.95 9.41
C TYR A 150 1.52 11.52 9.57
N LEU A 151 2.35 12.46 10.01
CA LEU A 151 3.79 12.28 10.19
C LEU A 151 4.16 12.68 11.61
N HIS A 152 5.01 11.88 12.26
CA HIS A 152 5.55 12.21 13.58
C HIS A 152 6.96 12.82 13.46
N GLY A 153 7.30 13.74 14.36
CA GLY A 153 8.64 14.31 14.41
C GLY A 153 8.90 15.06 15.71
N TYR A 154 10.14 15.52 15.89
CA TYR A 154 10.49 16.37 17.03
C TYR A 154 9.98 17.80 16.80
N ILE A 155 9.33 18.39 17.79
CA ILE A 155 8.64 19.69 17.65
C ILE A 155 9.58 20.83 17.23
N THR A 156 10.86 20.78 17.63
CA THR A 156 11.85 21.80 17.27
C THR A 156 12.61 21.49 15.98
N SER A 157 12.22 20.44 15.25
CA SER A 157 12.84 20.11 13.96
C SER A 157 12.59 21.24 12.95
N ARG A 158 13.49 21.38 11.97
CA ARG A 158 13.39 22.43 10.95
C ARG A 158 12.05 22.37 10.19
N LEU A 159 11.60 21.16 9.84
CA LEU A 159 10.33 20.92 9.16
C LEU A 159 9.14 21.44 9.99
N MET A 160 9.07 21.07 11.28
CA MET A 160 7.98 21.49 12.19
C MET A 160 7.97 23.01 12.40
N ARG A 161 9.14 23.62 12.60
CA ARG A 161 9.25 25.08 12.75
C ARG A 161 8.81 25.81 11.49
N LEU A 162 9.23 25.34 10.32
CA LEU A 162 8.84 25.95 9.05
C LEU A 162 7.34 25.82 8.81
N ALA A 163 6.76 24.64 9.04
CA ALA A 163 5.32 24.43 8.97
C ALA A 163 4.56 25.36 9.93
N SER A 164 5.06 25.55 11.15
CA SER A 164 4.48 26.50 12.13
C SER A 164 4.51 27.96 11.63
N THR A 165 5.57 28.35 10.91
CA THR A 165 5.65 29.68 10.29
C THR A 165 4.56 29.85 9.23
N TYR A 166 4.35 28.86 8.37
CA TYR A 166 3.27 28.89 7.38
C TYR A 166 1.90 29.02 8.05
N GLU A 167 1.65 28.20 9.07
CA GLU A 167 0.41 28.23 9.85
C GLU A 167 0.15 29.62 10.45
N SER A 168 1.19 30.31 10.92
CA SER A 168 1.05 31.65 11.51
C SER A 168 0.77 32.76 10.48
N HIS A 169 1.21 32.60 9.22
CA HIS A 169 1.07 33.64 8.18
C HIS A 169 -0.19 33.44 7.32
N ALA A 170 -0.52 32.19 6.99
CA ALA A 170 -1.67 31.83 6.16
C ALA A 170 -2.13 30.40 6.52
N PRO A 171 -2.90 30.23 7.61
CA PRO A 171 -3.31 28.92 8.14
C PRO A 171 -3.91 27.99 7.06
N GLU A 172 -4.77 28.52 6.20
CA GLU A 172 -5.48 27.75 5.16
C GLU A 172 -4.57 27.26 4.03
N ASN A 173 -3.35 27.79 3.91
CA ASN A 173 -2.44 27.46 2.82
C ASN A 173 -1.43 26.36 3.20
N GLY A 174 -1.19 26.11 4.50
CA GLY A 174 -0.19 25.15 4.98
C GLY A 174 1.20 25.33 4.36
N MET A 175 2.14 24.47 4.70
CA MET A 175 3.46 24.44 4.05
C MET A 175 3.45 23.47 2.86
N PRO A 176 3.78 23.90 1.64
CA PRO A 176 3.87 22.99 0.49
C PRO A 176 4.94 21.91 0.70
N VAL A 177 4.55 20.66 0.53
CA VAL A 177 5.43 19.49 0.63
C VAL A 177 5.16 18.49 -0.50
N CYS A 178 6.17 17.66 -0.80
CA CYS A 178 5.98 16.46 -1.59
C CYS A 178 6.26 15.24 -0.71
N VAL A 179 5.40 14.21 -0.76
CA VAL A 179 5.62 12.94 -0.05
C VAL A 179 5.79 11.83 -1.09
N ALA A 180 6.83 11.02 -0.92
CA ALA A 180 7.09 9.87 -1.78
C ALA A 180 7.26 8.59 -0.96
N ALA A 181 6.73 7.49 -1.50
CA ALA A 181 6.94 6.15 -0.96
C ALA A 181 7.18 5.18 -2.12
N THR A 182 8.02 4.16 -1.91
CA THR A 182 8.34 3.17 -2.94
C THR A 182 8.53 1.79 -2.31
N LEU A 183 7.93 0.79 -2.92
CA LEU A 183 8.07 -0.63 -2.61
C LEU A 183 8.67 -1.33 -3.83
N LEU A 184 9.83 -1.96 -3.65
CA LEU A 184 10.47 -2.77 -4.67
C LEU A 184 9.91 -4.20 -4.60
N ASP A 185 9.33 -4.68 -5.70
CA ASP A 185 8.66 -5.99 -5.77
C ASP A 185 9.48 -7.01 -6.58
N GLY A 186 10.54 -6.59 -7.27
CA GLY A 186 11.49 -7.49 -7.93
C GLY A 186 12.39 -6.81 -8.96
N VAL A 187 13.49 -7.48 -9.33
CA VAL A 187 14.39 -7.07 -10.40
C VAL A 187 14.03 -7.84 -11.67
N VAL A 188 13.84 -7.13 -12.78
CA VAL A 188 13.52 -7.72 -14.08
C VAL A 188 14.76 -7.72 -14.96
N LEU A 189 15.21 -8.94 -15.28
CA LEU A 189 16.42 -9.20 -16.04
C LEU A 189 16.03 -9.68 -17.44
N ALA A 190 15.98 -8.76 -18.40
CA ALA A 190 15.73 -9.04 -19.81
C ALA A 190 16.96 -9.57 -20.56
N LEU A 191 16.81 -9.90 -21.86
CA LEU A 191 17.90 -10.39 -22.72
C LEU A 191 18.93 -9.31 -23.05
N THR A 192 18.54 -8.03 -22.99
CA THR A 192 19.43 -6.89 -23.28
C THR A 192 19.41 -5.84 -22.16
N PRO A 193 20.53 -5.11 -21.96
CA PRO A 193 20.63 -4.12 -20.88
C PRO A 193 19.54 -3.04 -20.90
N ASN A 194 19.07 -2.64 -22.09
CA ASN A 194 18.07 -1.59 -22.25
C ASN A 194 16.67 -2.02 -21.77
N HIS A 195 16.43 -3.32 -21.63
CA HIS A 195 15.14 -3.86 -21.19
C HIS A 195 15.15 -4.34 -19.74
N HIS A 196 16.30 -4.26 -19.03
CA HIS A 196 16.32 -4.44 -17.59
C HIS A 196 15.43 -3.41 -16.88
N SER A 197 14.76 -3.82 -15.82
CA SER A 197 13.85 -2.97 -15.06
C SER A 197 13.64 -3.52 -13.65
N CYS A 198 12.63 -2.98 -12.94
CA CYS A 198 12.18 -3.50 -11.65
C CYS A 198 10.65 -3.58 -11.62
N ASN A 199 10.09 -4.55 -10.93
CA ASN A 199 8.70 -4.49 -10.48
C ASN A 199 8.65 -3.62 -9.22
N TYR A 200 7.68 -2.72 -9.14
CA TYR A 200 7.57 -1.75 -8.05
C TYR A 200 6.16 -1.17 -7.94
N ARG A 201 5.87 -0.61 -6.78
CA ARG A 201 4.80 0.35 -6.54
C ARG A 201 5.40 1.61 -5.94
N SER A 202 5.09 2.77 -6.50
CA SER A 202 5.56 4.04 -5.97
C SER A 202 4.45 5.07 -5.99
N VAL A 203 4.46 5.98 -5.03
CA VAL A 203 3.55 7.13 -4.98
C VAL A 203 4.33 8.43 -4.92
N VAL A 204 3.76 9.46 -5.54
CA VAL A 204 4.16 10.85 -5.34
C VAL A 204 2.89 11.63 -5.00
N VAL A 205 2.95 12.31 -3.86
CA VAL A 205 1.89 13.15 -3.31
C VAL A 205 2.38 14.59 -3.26
N TYR A 206 1.54 15.50 -3.69
CA TYR A 206 1.68 16.94 -3.51
C TYR A 206 0.62 17.38 -2.51
N GLY A 207 1.03 18.12 -1.49
CA GLY A 207 0.12 18.50 -0.43
C GLY A 207 0.64 19.63 0.44
N ARG A 208 -0.16 19.93 1.47
CA ARG A 208 0.06 21.04 2.40
C ARG A 208 0.17 20.50 3.82
N ALA A 209 1.32 20.71 4.44
CA ALA A 209 1.60 20.27 5.79
C ALA A 209 1.13 21.31 6.82
N HIS A 210 0.36 20.86 7.79
CA HIS A 210 -0.16 21.62 8.92
C HIS A 210 0.35 21.00 10.23
N VAL A 211 0.66 21.84 11.20
CA VAL A 211 1.00 21.37 12.55
C VAL A 211 -0.29 21.05 13.28
N VAL A 212 -0.41 19.81 13.77
CA VAL A 212 -1.57 19.40 14.57
C VAL A 212 -1.45 19.97 15.97
N THR A 213 -2.35 20.88 16.32
CA THR A 213 -2.40 21.55 17.63
C THR A 213 -3.52 21.04 18.53
N ASP A 214 -4.59 20.49 17.95
CA ASP A 214 -5.66 19.84 18.72
C ASP A 214 -5.12 18.61 19.46
N GLU A 215 -5.45 18.51 20.75
CA GLU A 215 -4.92 17.45 21.61
C GLU A 215 -5.49 16.07 21.26
N ALA A 216 -6.78 16.01 20.90
CA ALA A 216 -7.44 14.77 20.56
C ALA A 216 -6.92 14.21 19.22
N GLU A 217 -6.78 15.07 18.21
CA GLU A 217 -6.18 14.73 16.92
C GLU A 217 -4.73 14.28 17.08
N ARG A 218 -3.92 15.02 17.86
CA ARG A 218 -2.52 14.66 18.09
C ARG A 218 -2.39 13.29 18.76
N LYS A 219 -3.23 13.00 19.76
CA LYS A 219 -3.26 11.69 20.45
C LYS A 219 -3.66 10.57 19.49
N TRP A 220 -4.74 10.77 18.75
CA TRP A 220 -5.23 9.81 17.76
C TRP A 220 -4.18 9.53 16.67
N ALA A 221 -3.51 10.58 16.16
CA ALA A 221 -2.49 10.43 15.13
C ALA A 221 -1.25 9.68 15.64
N MET A 222 -0.85 9.92 16.90
CA MET A 222 0.25 9.16 17.53
C MET A 222 -0.09 7.67 17.65
N GLU A 223 -1.31 7.35 18.05
CA GLU A 223 -1.80 5.97 18.10
C GLU A 223 -1.82 5.35 16.69
N LEU A 224 -2.41 6.04 15.73
CA LEU A 224 -2.51 5.62 14.33
C LEU A 224 -1.13 5.31 13.73
N ILE A 225 -0.15 6.22 13.86
CA ILE A 225 1.19 6.04 13.30
C ILE A 225 1.90 4.83 13.92
N MET A 226 1.78 4.65 15.23
CA MET A 226 2.45 3.55 15.94
C MET A 226 1.81 2.20 15.60
N ASP A 227 0.48 2.14 15.52
CA ASP A 227 -0.24 0.92 15.19
C ASP A 227 -0.20 0.59 13.68
N ASN A 228 0.00 1.57 12.81
CA ASN A 228 0.34 1.32 11.40
C ASN A 228 1.68 0.60 11.27
N MET A 229 2.67 0.93 12.12
CA MET A 229 3.96 0.26 12.13
C MET A 229 3.86 -1.16 12.70
N VAL A 230 3.29 -1.30 13.89
CA VAL A 230 3.07 -2.59 14.55
C VAL A 230 1.68 -2.58 15.20
N PRO A 231 0.69 -3.28 14.62
CA PRO A 231 -0.68 -3.26 15.13
C PRO A 231 -0.78 -3.65 16.61
N GLY A 232 -1.54 -2.86 17.39
CA GLY A 232 -1.74 -3.07 18.82
C GLY A 232 -0.55 -2.67 19.70
N ARG A 233 0.52 -2.11 19.12
CA ARG A 233 1.72 -1.73 19.88
C ARG A 233 1.45 -0.58 20.84
N TRP A 234 0.61 0.38 20.46
CA TRP A 234 0.26 1.51 21.31
C TRP A 234 -0.30 1.04 22.66
N ALA A 235 -1.35 0.22 22.64
CA ALA A 235 -1.99 -0.32 23.84
C ALA A 235 -1.09 -1.26 24.65
N ALA A 236 -0.11 -1.91 24.01
CA ALA A 236 0.86 -2.79 24.65
C ALA A 236 2.04 -2.06 25.32
N THR A 237 2.03 -0.72 25.33
CA THR A 237 3.07 0.11 25.95
C THR A 237 2.47 1.07 26.98
N ARG A 238 3.32 1.62 27.87
CA ARG A 238 2.86 2.69 28.76
C ARG A 238 2.50 3.92 27.94
N TYR A 239 1.53 4.68 28.42
CA TYR A 239 1.19 5.95 27.82
C TYR A 239 2.35 6.97 27.98
N PRO A 240 2.60 7.84 26.99
CA PRO A 240 3.60 8.90 27.12
C PRO A 240 3.23 9.90 28.21
N SER A 241 4.22 10.33 29.01
CA SER A 241 4.07 11.43 29.96
C SER A 241 3.80 12.76 29.24
N GLU A 242 3.25 13.75 29.96
CA GLU A 242 3.02 15.08 29.38
C GLU A 242 4.29 15.71 28.81
N ALA A 243 5.44 15.53 29.47
CA ALA A 243 6.71 16.07 29.02
C ALA A 243 7.17 15.43 27.70
N GLU A 244 6.97 14.11 27.53
CA GLU A 244 7.25 13.41 26.27
C GLU A 244 6.31 13.90 25.16
N GLN A 245 5.02 14.04 25.49
CA GLN A 245 4.02 14.52 24.55
C GLN A 245 4.31 15.94 24.04
N ARG A 246 4.76 16.86 24.91
CA ARG A 246 5.10 18.24 24.52
C ARG A 246 6.30 18.35 23.57
N ARG A 247 7.15 17.32 23.51
CA ARG A 247 8.34 17.29 22.62
C ARG A 247 8.06 16.66 21.26
N THR A 248 6.98 15.89 21.16
CA THR A 248 6.56 15.21 19.93
C THR A 248 5.56 16.09 19.18
N GLY A 249 5.94 16.48 17.95
CA GLY A 249 5.05 17.14 17.00
C GLY A 249 4.44 16.14 16.03
N ILE A 250 3.23 16.47 15.56
CA ILE A 250 2.53 15.76 14.49
C ILE A 250 2.29 16.76 13.35
N LEU A 251 2.56 16.34 12.12
CA LEU A 251 2.14 17.04 10.91
C LEU A 251 1.02 16.25 10.26
N ARG A 252 -0.03 16.97 9.85
CA ARG A 252 -1.06 16.49 8.94
C ARG A 252 -0.78 17.07 7.56
N VAL A 253 -0.66 16.23 6.55
CA VAL A 253 -0.50 16.65 5.16
C VAL A 253 -1.83 16.46 4.45
N GLU A 254 -2.49 17.56 4.13
CA GLU A 254 -3.65 17.56 3.24
C GLU A 254 -3.19 17.24 1.82
N ILE A 255 -3.81 16.23 1.20
CA ILE A 255 -3.45 15.79 -0.16
C ILE A 255 -4.17 16.65 -1.20
N ASP A 256 -3.43 17.52 -1.88
CA ASP A 256 -3.97 18.29 -3.01
C ASP A 256 -4.03 17.44 -4.29
N SER A 257 -3.00 16.61 -4.51
CA SER A 257 -2.89 15.79 -5.70
C SER A 257 -1.93 14.62 -5.49
N ALA A 258 -2.28 13.44 -5.99
CA ALA A 258 -1.41 12.27 -5.90
C ALA A 258 -1.43 11.42 -7.18
N SER A 259 -0.38 10.64 -7.38
CA SER A 259 -0.32 9.59 -8.38
C SER A 259 0.48 8.40 -7.88
N ALA A 260 0.04 7.21 -8.23
CA ALA A 260 0.81 5.98 -8.10
C ALA A 260 1.37 5.58 -9.47
N LYS A 261 2.50 4.88 -9.44
CA LYS A 261 3.08 4.22 -10.60
C LYS A 261 3.42 2.79 -10.22
N VAL A 262 2.82 1.85 -10.96
CA VAL A 262 2.93 0.42 -10.67
C VAL A 262 3.51 -0.31 -11.88
N ARG A 263 4.56 -1.10 -11.66
CA ARG A 263 5.08 -2.04 -12.64
C ARG A 263 5.03 -3.46 -12.06
N ALA A 264 4.31 -4.32 -12.76
CA ALA A 264 4.30 -5.76 -12.56
C ALA A 264 4.48 -6.46 -13.93
N GLY A 265 4.72 -7.76 -13.91
CA GLY A 265 4.94 -8.62 -15.06
C GLY A 265 6.40 -9.01 -15.28
N THR A 266 6.59 -9.86 -16.28
CA THR A 266 7.88 -10.40 -16.71
C THR A 266 8.71 -9.41 -17.55
N THR A 267 9.73 -9.92 -18.25
CA THR A 267 10.58 -9.16 -19.16
C THR A 267 9.82 -8.69 -20.40
N GLY A 268 10.29 -7.61 -21.01
CA GLY A 268 9.78 -7.09 -22.28
C GLY A 268 10.89 -7.11 -23.32
N GLU A 269 10.97 -8.17 -24.10
CA GLU A 269 12.04 -8.38 -25.10
C GLU A 269 11.68 -7.78 -26.45
N ASP A 270 12.69 -7.40 -27.24
CA ASP A 270 12.47 -7.06 -28.65
C ASP A 270 12.09 -8.32 -29.44
N ARG A 271 11.30 -8.14 -30.51
CA ARG A 271 10.92 -9.25 -31.40
C ARG A 271 12.12 -9.87 -32.10
N ALA A 272 13.18 -9.11 -32.38
CA ALA A 272 14.41 -9.62 -32.96
C ALA A 272 15.14 -10.54 -31.96
N ASP A 273 15.27 -10.11 -30.70
CA ASP A 273 15.90 -10.89 -29.63
C ASP A 273 15.16 -12.21 -29.38
N LEU A 274 13.83 -12.19 -29.49
CA LEU A 274 13.00 -13.40 -29.38
C LEU A 274 13.19 -14.41 -30.51
N LYS A 275 13.75 -14.00 -31.66
CA LYS A 275 14.06 -14.91 -32.78
C LYS A 275 15.46 -15.50 -32.69
N ASP A 276 16.34 -14.89 -31.92
CA ASP A 276 17.70 -15.38 -31.69
C ASP A 276 17.69 -16.51 -30.65
N GLU A 277 17.56 -17.75 -31.14
CA GLU A 277 17.58 -18.93 -30.27
C GLU A 277 18.92 -19.14 -29.58
N GLU A 278 20.03 -18.76 -30.21
CA GLU A 278 21.35 -18.92 -29.62
C GLU A 278 21.49 -17.98 -28.41
N MET A 279 21.14 -16.70 -28.58
CA MET A 279 21.10 -15.72 -27.49
C MET A 279 20.22 -16.19 -26.33
N ARG A 280 19.00 -16.64 -26.60
CA ARG A 280 18.07 -17.09 -25.55
C ARG A 280 18.52 -18.34 -24.81
N ARG A 281 19.41 -19.15 -25.40
CA ARG A 281 20.04 -20.30 -24.70
C ARG A 281 21.21 -19.88 -23.81
N ARG A 282 21.90 -18.78 -24.11
CA ARG A 282 23.07 -18.29 -23.35
C ARG A 282 22.77 -17.16 -22.37
N VAL A 283 21.66 -16.45 -22.53
CA VAL A 283 21.23 -15.36 -21.63
C VAL A 283 19.97 -15.78 -20.89
N TRP A 284 20.06 -15.82 -19.56
CA TRP A 284 18.88 -16.03 -18.71
C TRP A 284 18.04 -14.76 -18.66
N ALA A 285 16.73 -14.89 -18.88
CA ALA A 285 15.76 -13.81 -18.74
C ALA A 285 14.65 -14.19 -17.76
N GLY A 286 14.27 -13.25 -16.90
CA GLY A 286 13.25 -13.49 -15.89
C GLY A 286 13.16 -12.39 -14.84
N VAL A 287 12.47 -12.69 -13.74
CA VAL A 287 12.29 -11.78 -12.61
C VAL A 287 12.84 -12.44 -11.36
N VAL A 288 13.61 -11.70 -10.58
CA VAL A 288 13.98 -12.04 -9.20
C VAL A 288 13.05 -11.26 -8.28
N PRO A 289 12.02 -11.89 -7.67
CA PRO A 289 11.12 -11.20 -6.75
C PRO A 289 11.90 -10.61 -5.57
N ALA A 290 11.46 -9.45 -5.10
CA ALA A 290 12.02 -8.78 -3.94
C ALA A 290 10.88 -8.39 -3.00
N TYR A 291 11.06 -8.59 -1.70
CA TYR A 291 10.10 -8.24 -0.67
C TYR A 291 10.81 -8.00 0.66
N LEU A 292 10.16 -7.24 1.55
CA LEU A 292 10.67 -7.01 2.91
C LEU A 292 10.37 -8.24 3.78
N VAL A 293 11.38 -8.68 4.53
CA VAL A 293 11.24 -9.72 5.56
C VAL A 293 11.44 -9.07 6.93
N TRP A 294 10.45 -9.24 7.81
CA TRP A 294 10.58 -8.90 9.21
C TRP A 294 11.22 -10.07 9.97
N GLY A 295 12.46 -9.87 10.43
CA GLY A 295 13.26 -10.90 11.07
C GLY A 295 12.77 -11.33 12.46
N GLU A 296 13.46 -12.31 13.04
CA GLU A 296 13.22 -12.76 14.43
C GLU A 296 13.41 -11.61 15.42
N PRO A 297 12.49 -11.40 16.39
CA PRO A 297 12.62 -10.37 17.42
C PRO A 297 13.87 -10.57 18.27
N VAL A 298 14.68 -9.52 18.40
CA VAL A 298 15.85 -9.51 19.27
C VAL A 298 15.50 -8.74 20.55
N PRO A 299 15.42 -9.39 21.72
CA PRO A 299 15.07 -8.69 22.96
C PRO A 299 16.19 -7.73 23.37
N ALA A 300 15.80 -6.55 23.90
CA ALA A 300 16.75 -5.61 24.47
C ALA A 300 17.39 -6.20 25.74
N PRO A 301 18.64 -5.80 26.11
CA PRO A 301 19.28 -6.25 27.35
C PRO A 301 18.47 -5.94 28.63
N THR A 302 17.58 -4.96 28.60
CA THR A 302 16.69 -4.57 29.71
C THR A 302 15.32 -5.27 29.67
N ASN A 303 15.05 -6.11 28.66
CA ASN A 303 13.78 -6.81 28.55
C ASN A 303 13.64 -7.87 29.65
N LEU A 304 12.49 -7.87 30.31
CA LEU A 304 12.11 -8.88 31.31
C LEU A 304 10.85 -9.66 30.90
N MET A 305 10.26 -9.37 29.74
CA MET A 305 9.06 -10.01 29.23
C MET A 305 9.43 -11.19 28.33
N GLU A 306 9.09 -12.41 28.77
CA GLU A 306 9.30 -13.62 27.99
C GLU A 306 8.06 -14.53 28.06
N PRO A 307 7.69 -15.22 26.96
CA PRO A 307 8.27 -15.11 25.62
C PRO A 307 7.91 -13.79 24.92
N THR A 308 8.47 -13.55 23.73
CA THR A 308 8.03 -12.43 22.88
C THR A 308 6.50 -12.45 22.71
N PRO A 309 5.81 -11.31 22.93
CA PRO A 309 4.36 -11.24 22.79
C PRO A 309 3.83 -11.75 21.44
N ARG A 310 2.79 -12.58 21.48
CA ARG A 310 2.22 -13.26 20.31
C ARG A 310 1.86 -12.30 19.17
N TYR A 311 1.35 -11.11 19.47
CA TYR A 311 0.93 -10.15 18.44
C TYR A 311 2.08 -9.65 17.57
N ILE A 312 3.32 -9.59 18.11
CA ILE A 312 4.53 -9.20 17.35
C ILE A 312 4.89 -10.32 16.37
N GLU A 313 4.83 -11.57 16.84
CA GLU A 313 5.10 -12.76 16.05
C GLU A 313 4.08 -12.94 14.92
N GLU A 314 2.79 -12.80 15.23
CA GLU A 314 1.69 -12.88 14.26
C GLU A 314 1.78 -11.77 13.21
N TRP A 315 2.13 -10.54 13.62
CA TRP A 315 2.33 -9.43 12.70
C TRP A 315 3.49 -9.68 11.74
N ARG A 316 4.71 -9.91 12.25
CA ARG A 316 5.90 -10.01 11.39
C ARG A 316 5.80 -11.13 10.35
N THR A 317 5.19 -12.26 10.74
CA THR A 317 5.05 -13.44 9.89
C THR A 317 3.96 -13.23 8.84
N ARG A 318 2.85 -12.60 9.21
CA ARG A 318 1.78 -12.22 8.26
C ARG A 318 2.30 -11.22 7.23
N GLU A 319 2.90 -10.11 7.66
CA GLU A 319 3.38 -9.06 6.75
C GLU A 319 4.44 -9.62 5.76
N THR A 320 5.37 -10.42 6.25
CA THR A 320 6.38 -11.08 5.41
C THR A 320 5.73 -12.00 4.36
N ARG A 321 4.78 -12.84 4.78
CA ARG A 321 4.07 -13.76 3.88
C ARG A 321 3.25 -13.02 2.83
N GLU A 322 2.61 -11.92 3.20
CA GLU A 322 1.82 -11.11 2.27
C GLU A 322 2.71 -10.39 1.26
N ALA A 323 3.85 -9.84 1.70
CA ALA A 323 4.83 -9.21 0.84
C ALA A 323 5.44 -10.21 -0.15
N GLU A 324 5.81 -11.41 0.31
CA GLU A 324 6.29 -12.51 -0.52
C GLU A 324 5.25 -12.92 -1.58
N LYS A 325 4.00 -13.17 -1.14
CA LYS A 325 2.90 -13.53 -2.03
C LYS A 325 2.69 -12.47 -3.12
N TYR A 326 2.73 -11.19 -2.74
CA TYR A 326 2.60 -10.08 -3.69
C TYR A 326 3.76 -10.05 -4.69
N ALA A 327 5.01 -10.11 -4.23
CA ALA A 327 6.20 -10.05 -5.09
C ALA A 327 6.21 -11.19 -6.13
N HIS A 328 5.87 -12.41 -5.71
CA HIS A 328 5.75 -13.56 -6.63
C HIS A 328 4.57 -13.42 -7.62
N ALA A 329 3.46 -12.82 -7.21
CA ALA A 329 2.35 -12.54 -8.12
C ALA A 329 2.72 -11.44 -9.12
N ALA A 330 3.40 -10.39 -8.66
CA ALA A 330 3.85 -9.28 -9.50
C ALA A 330 4.94 -9.69 -10.50
N ALA A 331 5.66 -10.78 -10.27
CA ALA A 331 6.67 -11.32 -11.18
C ALA A 331 6.10 -12.11 -12.37
N LYS A 332 4.82 -12.50 -12.33
CA LYS A 332 4.14 -13.28 -13.37
C LYS A 332 3.50 -12.36 -14.41
#